data_AF-A0A7S1RL35-F1
#
_entry.id   AF-A0A7S1RL35-F1
#
_cell.length_a   1.000
_cell.length_b   1.000
_cell.length_c   1.000
_cell.angle_alpha   90.00
_cell.angle_beta   90.00
_cell.angle_gamma   90.00
#
_symmetry.space_group_name_H-M   'P 1'
#
loop_
_entity.id
_entity.type
_entity.pdbx_description
1 polymer ?
#
loop_
_entity_poly.entity_id
_entity_poly.type
_entity_poly.pdbx_seq_one_letter_code
_entity_poly.pdbx_strand_id
1 'polypeptide(L)'
;GGVELVAGAIESLPPRMLDPADRSQQVTFACPAGCVSAVIGKGGAGVKEVAAATQTKIQIREIEGNPSERAVIVTGSAVGVAAAYLHVAGRIAAVEELAFVGEAAPPGMMA
;
A
#
# COMPACT_ATOMS: atom_id res chain seq x y z
N GLY A 1 -20.83 -6.03 7.49
CA GLY A 1 -19.45 -5.68 7.92
C GLY A 1 -18.81 -4.70 6.94
N GLY A 2 -17.62 -4.17 7.25
CA GLY A 2 -16.95 -3.18 6.37
C GLY A 2 -16.67 -3.69 4.95
N VAL A 3 -16.34 -4.98 4.81
CA VAL A 3 -16.08 -5.62 3.51
C VAL A 3 -17.35 -5.68 2.64
N GLU A 4 -18.50 -6.03 3.23
CA GLU A 4 -19.79 -6.06 2.52
C GLU A 4 -20.21 -4.66 2.04
N LEU A 5 -19.93 -3.62 2.83
CA LEU A 5 -20.20 -2.24 2.43
C LEU A 5 -19.37 -1.84 1.19
N VAL A 6 -18.10 -2.24 1.13
CA VAL A 6 -17.24 -1.99 -0.04
C VAL A 6 -17.77 -2.75 -1.26
N ALA A 7 -18.13 -4.02 -1.10
CA ALA A 7 -18.68 -4.83 -2.19
C ALA A 7 -19.96 -4.20 -2.77
N GLY A 8 -20.92 -3.85 -1.91
CA GLY A 8 -22.15 -3.18 -2.33
C GLY A 8 -21.91 -1.81 -2.98
N ALA A 9 -20.91 -1.05 -2.50
CA ALA A 9 -20.56 0.22 -3.12
C ALA A 9 -20.03 0.03 -4.56
N ILE A 10 -19.19 -0.99 -4.79
CA ILE A 10 -18.64 -1.30 -6.13
C ILE A 10 -19.77 -1.60 -7.13
N GLU A 11 -20.82 -2.32 -6.71
CA GLU A 11 -21.99 -2.63 -7.56
C GLU A 11 -22.78 -1.37 -7.97
N SER A 12 -22.74 -0.33 -7.15
CA SER A 12 -23.43 0.95 -7.42
C SER A 12 -22.59 1.94 -8.25
N LEU A 13 -21.33 1.63 -8.54
CA LEU A 13 -20.45 2.55 -9.24
C LEU A 13 -20.85 2.72 -10.71
N PRO A 14 -20.71 3.93 -11.27
CA PRO A 14 -20.89 4.13 -12.70
C PRO A 14 -19.83 3.32 -13.48
N PRO A 15 -20.16 2.74 -14.66
CA PRO A 15 -19.28 1.83 -15.40
C PRO A 15 -17.88 2.39 -15.67
N ARG A 16 -17.76 3.71 -15.87
CA ARG A 16 -16.49 4.39 -16.07
C ARG A 16 -15.50 4.17 -14.91
N MET A 17 -15.96 4.06 -13.67
CA MET A 17 -15.11 3.87 -12.49
C MET A 17 -14.66 2.41 -12.31
N LEU A 18 -15.31 1.49 -13.03
CA LEU A 18 -14.97 0.06 -13.08
C LEU A 18 -14.03 -0.25 -14.25
N ASP A 19 -13.92 0.65 -15.23
CA ASP A 19 -13.03 0.49 -16.38
C ASP A 19 -11.56 0.45 -15.92
N PRO A 20 -10.82 -0.64 -16.20
CA PRO A 20 -9.38 -0.73 -15.90
C PRO A 20 -8.53 0.28 -16.65
N ALA A 21 -9.05 0.99 -17.66
CA ALA A 21 -8.39 2.10 -18.34
C ALA A 21 -8.64 3.46 -17.67
N ASP A 22 -9.60 3.56 -16.74
CA ASP A 22 -9.86 4.80 -16.00
C ASP A 22 -8.65 5.18 -15.13
N ARG A 23 -8.22 6.44 -15.23
CA ARG A 23 -7.11 7.02 -14.46
C ARG A 23 -7.56 8.25 -13.67
N SER A 24 -8.87 8.43 -13.50
CA SER A 24 -9.47 9.59 -12.84
C SER A 24 -9.31 9.59 -11.33
N GLN A 25 -9.02 8.43 -10.72
CA GLN A 25 -8.90 8.31 -9.27
C GLN A 25 -7.44 8.36 -8.83
N GLN A 26 -7.21 9.02 -7.70
CA GLN A 26 -5.91 9.08 -7.05
C GLN A 26 -6.05 9.03 -5.54
N VAL A 27 -5.21 8.24 -4.88
CA VAL A 27 -5.07 8.23 -3.41
C VAL A 27 -3.61 8.42 -3.05
N THR A 28 -3.37 9.20 -1.99
CA THR A 28 -2.05 9.40 -1.39
C THR A 28 -2.08 8.94 0.06
N PHE A 29 -1.11 8.15 0.48
CA PHE A 29 -0.98 7.69 1.87
C PHE A 29 0.49 7.63 2.29
N ALA A 30 0.74 7.69 3.59
CA ALA A 30 2.07 7.60 4.16
C ALA A 30 2.53 6.13 4.27
N CYS A 31 3.81 5.89 3.95
CA CYS A 31 4.52 4.65 4.19
C CYS A 31 5.72 4.96 5.10
N PRO A 32 5.87 4.28 6.25
CA PRO A 32 7.04 4.45 7.09
C PRO A 32 8.33 4.21 6.31
N ALA A 33 9.34 5.06 6.51
CA ALA A 33 10.59 5.01 5.75
C ALA A 33 11.29 3.63 5.86
N GLY A 34 11.19 2.97 7.01
CA GLY A 34 11.71 1.62 7.23
C GLY A 34 11.02 0.52 6.41
N CYS A 35 9.79 0.73 5.97
CA CYS A 35 9.00 -0.24 5.19
C CYS A 35 9.12 -0.05 3.67
N VAL A 36 9.66 1.08 3.22
CA VAL A 36 9.71 1.46 1.79
C VAL A 36 10.44 0.42 0.94
N SER A 37 11.55 -0.12 1.44
CA SER A 37 12.34 -1.13 0.72
C SER A 37 11.56 -2.42 0.47
N ALA A 38 10.78 -2.87 1.44
CA ALA A 38 9.91 -4.04 1.32
C ALA A 38 8.73 -3.80 0.38
N VAL A 39 8.14 -2.59 0.40
CA VAL A 39 7.08 -2.20 -0.53
C VAL A 39 7.61 -2.20 -1.98
N ILE A 40 8.78 -1.59 -2.20
CA ILE A 40 9.42 -1.48 -3.53
C ILE A 40 9.87 -2.86 -4.03
N GLY A 41 10.46 -3.68 -3.17
CA GLY A 41 11.06 -4.96 -3.52
C GLY A 41 12.34 -4.83 -4.35
N LYS A 42 13.04 -5.95 -4.54
CA LYS A 42 14.32 -5.99 -5.28
C LYS A 42 14.15 -5.44 -6.71
N GLY A 43 14.92 -4.41 -7.07
CA GLY A 43 14.85 -3.78 -8.40
C GLY A 43 13.50 -3.13 -8.74
N GLY A 44 12.67 -2.82 -7.73
CA GLY A 44 11.32 -2.29 -7.91
C GLY A 44 10.29 -3.34 -8.33
N ALA A 45 10.61 -4.64 -8.23
CA ALA A 45 9.70 -5.71 -8.65
C ALA A 45 8.38 -5.70 -7.87
N GLY A 46 8.43 -5.39 -6.57
CA GLY A 46 7.26 -5.38 -5.72
C GLY A 46 6.22 -4.34 -6.17
N VAL A 47 6.62 -3.07 -6.32
CA VAL A 47 5.68 -2.03 -6.77
C VAL A 47 5.21 -2.25 -8.20
N LYS A 48 6.07 -2.80 -9.07
CA LYS A 48 5.70 -3.14 -10.46
C LYS A 48 4.64 -4.25 -10.52
N GLU A 49 4.80 -5.28 -9.70
CA GLU A 49 3.83 -6.37 -9.57
C GLU A 49 2.47 -5.84 -9.12
N VAL A 50 2.42 -5.04 -8.06
CA VAL A 50 1.16 -4.45 -7.56
C VAL A 50 0.54 -3.55 -8.62
N ALA A 51 1.33 -2.65 -9.22
CA ALA A 51 0.87 -1.76 -10.28
C ALA A 51 0.26 -2.54 -11.46
N ALA A 52 0.92 -3.63 -11.89
CA ALA A 52 0.43 -4.49 -12.96
C ALA A 52 -0.84 -5.25 -12.57
N ALA A 53 -0.89 -5.88 -11.39
CA ALA A 53 -2.04 -6.65 -10.93
C ALA A 53 -3.30 -5.78 -10.77
N THR A 54 -3.11 -4.53 -10.34
CA THR A 54 -4.19 -3.58 -10.04
C THR A 54 -4.49 -2.60 -11.17
N GLN A 55 -3.73 -2.66 -12.27
CA GLN A 55 -3.82 -1.72 -13.40
C GLN A 55 -3.69 -0.25 -12.97
N THR A 56 -2.80 0.01 -12.02
CA THR A 56 -2.55 1.35 -11.47
C THR A 56 -1.15 1.86 -11.79
N LYS A 57 -0.94 3.15 -11.56
CA LYS A 57 0.39 3.78 -11.47
C LYS A 57 0.70 4.03 -10.01
N ILE A 58 1.87 3.60 -9.55
CA ILE A 58 2.35 3.82 -8.19
C ILE A 58 3.60 4.69 -8.23
N GLN A 59 3.62 5.76 -7.43
CA GLN A 59 4.77 6.63 -7.24
C GLN A 59 5.07 6.73 -5.75
N ILE A 60 6.34 6.72 -5.38
CA ILE A 60 6.78 6.93 -4.01
C ILE A 60 7.64 8.19 -4.01
N ARG A 61 7.33 9.14 -3.13
CA ARG A 61 8.02 10.43 -3.02
C ARG A 61 8.43 10.70 -1.58
N GLU A 62 9.46 11.52 -1.42
CA GLU A 62 9.82 12.08 -0.12
C GLU A 62 8.77 13.10 0.33
N ILE A 63 8.58 13.20 1.64
CA ILE A 63 7.73 14.21 2.26
C ILE A 63 8.66 15.28 2.82
N GLU A 64 8.52 16.51 2.33
CA GLU A 64 9.34 17.63 2.80
C GLU A 64 9.16 17.85 4.30
N GLY A 65 10.28 17.91 5.04
CA GLY A 65 10.26 18.08 6.49
C GLY A 65 9.91 16.82 7.30
N ASN A 66 9.62 15.67 6.67
CA ASN A 66 9.34 14.41 7.37
C ASN A 66 10.18 13.25 6.82
N PRO A 67 11.34 12.96 7.43
CA PRO A 67 12.20 11.86 6.99
C PRO A 67 11.67 10.48 7.39
N SER A 68 10.74 10.40 8.34
CA SER A 68 10.20 9.16 8.90
C SER A 68 9.18 8.48 7.98
N GLU A 69 8.67 9.20 6.98
CA GLU A 69 7.63 8.71 6.08
C GLU A 69 7.96 9.01 4.61
N ARG A 70 7.29 8.29 3.71
CA ARG A 70 7.26 8.54 2.27
C ARG A 70 5.82 8.58 1.81
N ALA A 71 5.52 9.46 0.85
CA ALA A 71 4.20 9.53 0.24
C ALA A 71 4.10 8.47 -0.87
N VAL A 72 3.18 7.52 -0.71
CA VAL A 72 2.77 6.59 -1.76
C VAL A 72 1.56 7.19 -2.47
N ILE A 73 1.68 7.40 -3.77
CA ILE A 73 0.66 7.99 -4.62
C ILE A 73 0.25 6.94 -5.63
N VAL A 74 -1.04 6.59 -5.63
CA VAL A 74 -1.62 5.59 -6.52
C VAL A 74 -2.66 6.26 -7.41
N THR A 75 -2.54 6.07 -8.73
CA THR A 75 -3.48 6.60 -9.72
C THR A 75 -4.07 5.45 -10.55
N GLY A 76 -5.37 5.44 -10.77
CA GLY A 76 -6.06 4.34 -11.45
C GLY A 76 -7.59 4.48 -11.49
N SER A 77 -8.26 3.34 -11.67
CA SER A 77 -9.71 3.24 -11.47
C SER A 77 -10.03 3.17 -9.98
N ALA A 78 -11.29 3.34 -9.60
CA ALA A 78 -11.70 3.31 -8.19
C ALA A 78 -11.33 1.97 -7.52
N VAL A 79 -11.62 0.86 -8.21
CA VAL A 79 -11.31 -0.49 -7.75
C VAL A 79 -9.79 -0.74 -7.75
N GLY A 80 -9.09 -0.30 -8.79
CA GLY A 80 -7.64 -0.48 -8.91
C GLY A 80 -6.88 0.24 -7.79
N VAL A 81 -7.25 1.48 -7.50
CA VAL A 81 -6.63 2.26 -6.40
C VAL A 81 -6.88 1.61 -5.05
N ALA A 82 -8.11 1.15 -4.78
CA ALA A 82 -8.44 0.47 -3.53
C ALA A 82 -7.65 -0.84 -3.37
N ALA A 83 -7.57 -1.65 -4.43
CA ALA A 83 -6.80 -2.89 -4.42
C ALA A 83 -5.32 -2.63 -4.18
N ALA A 84 -4.73 -1.64 -4.88
CA ALA A 84 -3.33 -1.28 -4.72
C ALA A 84 -3.01 -0.81 -3.30
N TYR A 85 -3.89 0.00 -2.70
CA TYR A 85 -3.77 0.40 -1.30
C TYR A 85 -3.71 -0.81 -0.36
N LEU A 86 -4.65 -1.76 -0.50
CA LEU A 86 -4.69 -2.95 0.35
C LEU A 86 -3.43 -3.82 0.21
N HIS A 87 -2.93 -4.00 -1.02
CA HIS A 87 -1.68 -4.73 -1.26
C HIS A 87 -0.46 -4.06 -0.62
N VAL A 88 -0.35 -2.74 -0.76
CA VAL A 88 0.77 -1.99 -0.17
C VAL A 88 0.68 -1.96 1.35
N ALA A 89 -0.51 -1.71 1.90
CA ALA A 89 -0.75 -1.72 3.34
C ALA A 89 -0.42 -3.08 3.96
N GLY A 90 -0.80 -4.19 3.31
CA GLY A 90 -0.46 -5.54 3.76
C GLY A 90 1.05 -5.78 3.80
N ARG A 91 1.81 -5.25 2.84
CA ARG A 91 3.28 -5.34 2.85
C ARG A 91 3.91 -4.52 3.98
N ILE A 92 3.35 -3.35 4.29
CA ILE A 92 3.80 -2.53 5.43
C ILE A 92 3.55 -3.27 6.74
N ALA A 93 2.31 -3.74 6.96
CA ALA A 93 1.94 -4.46 8.17
C ALA A 93 2.81 -5.70 8.42
N ALA A 94 3.12 -6.46 7.36
CA ALA A 94 4.00 -7.64 7.48
C ALA A 94 5.42 -7.28 7.94
N VAL A 95 5.94 -6.10 7.57
CA VAL A 95 7.26 -5.64 8.01
C VAL A 95 7.21 -5.16 9.46
N GLU A 96 6.18 -4.42 9.83
CA GLU A 96 5.99 -3.96 11.21
C GLU A 96 5.82 -5.12 12.18
N GLU A 97 5.09 -6.18 11.78
CA GLU A 97 4.95 -7.40 12.58
C GLU A 97 6.29 -8.12 12.78
N LEU A 98 7.12 -8.21 11.73
CA LEU A 98 8.47 -8.78 11.84
C LEU A 98 9.39 -7.93 12.74
N ALA A 99 9.28 -6.60 12.68
CA ALA A 99 10.03 -5.71 13.55
C ALA A 99 9.64 -5.89 15.03
N PHE A 100 8.35 -6.10 15.31
CA PHE A 100 7.87 -6.35 16.67
C PHE A 100 8.33 -7.69 17.24
N VAL A 101 8.45 -8.72 16.39
CA VAL A 101 8.98 -10.04 16.81
C VAL A 101 10.50 -9.98 17.07
N GLY A 102 11.23 -9.07 16.43
CA GLY A 102 12.67 -8.89 16.62
C GLY A 102 13.09 -8.20 17.93
N GLU A 103 12.19 -7.44 18.57
CA GLU A 103 12.44 -6.69 19.82
C GLU A 103 12.13 -7.52 21.09
N ALA A 104 11.55 -8.72 20.96
CA ALA A 104 11.33 -9.63 22.07
C ALA A 104 12.65 -10.32 22.49
N ALA A 105 13.56 -9.57 23.11
CA ALA A 105 14.67 -10.16 23.85
C ALA A 105 14.12 -11.04 24.99
N PRO A 106 14.60 -12.28 25.18
CA PRO A 106 14.09 -13.14 26.23
C PRO A 106 14.40 -12.54 27.62
N PRO A 107 13.46 -12.63 28.58
CA PRO A 107 13.75 -12.24 29.96
C PRO A 107 14.78 -13.23 30.52
N GLY A 108 16.02 -12.78 30.75
CA GLY A 108 17.01 -13.62 31.44
C GLY A 108 18.50 -13.36 31.22
N MET A 109 18.94 -12.41 30.38
CA MET A 109 20.37 -12.12 30.25
C MET A 109 20.77 -10.90 31.10
N MET A 110 20.80 -11.09 32.41
CA MET A 110 21.57 -10.26 33.35
C MET A 110 22.33 -11.24 34.26
N ALA A 111 23.62 -11.39 34.01
CA ALA A 111 24.61 -11.95 34.92
C ALA A 111 25.77 -10.96 35.01
#